data_AF-A0A7K7X507-F1
#
_entry.id   AF-A0A7K7X507-F1
#
_cell.length_a   1.000
_cell.length_b   1.000
_cell.length_c   1.000
_cell.angle_alpha   90.00
_cell.angle_beta   90.00
_cell.angle_gamma   90.00
#
_symmetry.space_group_name_H-M   'P 1'
#
loop_
_entity.id
_entity.type
_entity.pdbx_description
1 polymer ?
#
loop_
_entity_poly.entity_id
_entity_poly.type
_entity_poly.pdbx_seq_one_letter_code
_entity_poly.pdbx_strand_id
1 'polypeptide(L)'
;AKSYIKSLPKIPKKDLSVLFPKANPQAVDLLDKMLQLDVEKRLTATEALAHPYFDQFRDIEEETEAQNSYDDSLEHEKLSIEEWKKHIYKEILTFSPIARKDSKKRSGMSL
;
A
#
# COMPACT_ATOMS: atom_id res chain seq x y z
N ALA A 1 17.95 -11.45 -18.01
CA ALA A 1 17.25 -10.14 -17.95
C ALA A 1 18.18 -8.93 -18.10
N LYS A 2 19.25 -8.77 -17.30
CA LYS A 2 20.13 -7.57 -17.33
C LYS A 2 20.78 -7.29 -18.70
N SER A 3 21.17 -8.33 -19.44
CA SER A 3 21.76 -8.20 -20.79
C SER A 3 20.77 -7.61 -21.80
N TYR A 4 19.49 -8.00 -21.73
CA TYR A 4 18.44 -7.51 -22.61
C TYR A 4 18.20 -6.00 -22.42
N ILE A 5 18.07 -5.55 -21.17
CA ILE A 5 17.89 -4.11 -20.88
C ILE A 5 19.09 -3.28 -21.38
N LYS A 6 20.32 -3.81 -21.28
CA LYS A 6 21.52 -3.14 -21.80
C LYS A 6 21.57 -3.07 -23.33
N SER A 7 20.93 -4.01 -24.03
CA SER A 7 20.86 -4.01 -25.50
C SER A 7 19.79 -3.09 -26.09
N LEU A 8 18.84 -2.62 -25.27
CA LEU A 8 17.83 -1.68 -25.74
C LEU A 8 18.44 -0.29 -26.00
N PRO A 9 17.92 0.48 -26.97
CA PRO A 9 18.26 1.89 -27.11
C PRO A 9 18.03 2.63 -25.79
N LYS A 10 18.95 3.54 -25.44
CA LYS A 10 18.80 4.37 -24.23
C LYS A 10 17.69 5.39 -24.44
N ILE A 11 16.57 5.20 -23.75
CA ILE A 11 15.45 6.15 -23.74
C ILE A 11 15.54 6.97 -22.45
N PRO A 12 15.68 8.31 -22.53
CA PRO A 12 15.72 9.15 -21.34
C PRO A 12 14.35 9.17 -20.66
N LYS A 13 14.34 9.43 -19.35
CA LYS A 13 13.12 9.67 -18.59
C LYS A 13 12.35 10.84 -19.20
N LYS A 14 11.04 10.65 -19.42
CA LYS A 14 10.16 11.73 -19.85
C LYS A 14 9.82 12.62 -18.66
N ASP A 15 9.77 13.92 -18.91
CA ASP A 15 9.25 14.90 -17.95
C ASP A 15 7.74 14.67 -17.77
N LEU A 16 7.33 14.34 -16.55
CA LEU A 16 5.93 14.09 -16.23
C LEU A 16 5.07 15.36 -16.31
N SER A 17 5.65 16.55 -16.14
CA SER A 17 4.91 17.81 -16.28
C SER A 17 4.44 18.05 -17.71
N VAL A 18 5.23 17.60 -18.70
CA VAL A 18 4.88 17.63 -20.12
C VAL A 18 3.80 16.60 -20.45
N LEU A 19 3.84 15.43 -19.79
CA LEU A 19 2.82 14.40 -19.97
C LEU A 19 1.49 14.77 -19.30
N PHE A 20 1.53 15.49 -18.18
CA PHE A 20 0.37 15.90 -17.39
C PHE A 20 0.31 17.42 -17.20
N PRO A 21 0.15 18.22 -18.28
CA PRO A 21 0.27 19.67 -18.23
C PRO A 21 -0.84 20.38 -17.43
N LYS A 22 -1.91 19.66 -17.09
CA LYS A 22 -3.06 20.17 -16.32
C LYS A 22 -3.08 19.68 -14.87
N ALA A 23 -2.13 18.83 -14.48
CA ALA A 23 -2.08 18.29 -13.13
C ALA A 23 -1.52 19.33 -12.15
N ASN A 24 -1.87 19.20 -10.88
CA ASN A 24 -1.24 19.97 -9.81
C ASN A 24 0.27 19.68 -9.81
N PRO A 25 1.15 20.71 -9.82
CA PRO A 25 2.61 20.52 -9.76
C PRO A 25 3.08 19.60 -8.62
N GLN A 26 2.45 19.67 -7.44
CA GLN A 26 2.75 18.79 -6.30
C GLN A 26 2.35 17.33 -6.56
N ALA A 27 1.29 17.10 -7.33
CA ALA A 27 0.90 15.74 -7.73
C ALA A 27 1.91 15.15 -8.72
N VAL A 28 2.39 15.97 -9.67
CA VAL A 28 3.41 15.58 -10.64
C VAL A 28 4.72 15.26 -9.93
N ASP A 29 5.15 16.10 -8.98
CA ASP A 29 6.36 15.86 -8.18
C ASP A 29 6.25 14.58 -7.34
N LEU A 30 5.11 14.32 -6.69
CA LEU A 30 4.87 13.08 -5.96
C LEU A 30 4.97 11.86 -6.89
N LEU A 31 4.29 11.89 -8.04
CA LEU A 31 4.35 10.80 -9.03
C LEU A 31 5.78 10.59 -9.54
N ASP A 32 6.54 11.66 -9.75
CA ASP A 32 7.92 11.57 -10.21
C ASP A 32 8.82 10.84 -9.21
N LYS A 33 8.58 11.03 -7.91
CA LYS A 33 9.29 10.35 -6.81
C LYS A 33 8.80 8.92 -6.55
N MET A 34 7.54 8.59 -6.89
CA MET A 34 6.99 7.24 -6.76
C MET A 34 7.30 6.33 -7.97
N LEU A 35 7.30 6.87 -9.18
CA LEU A 35 7.51 6.12 -10.44
C LEU A 35 9.01 5.97 -10.75
N GLN A 36 9.78 5.60 -9.75
CA GLN A 36 11.22 5.33 -9.85
C GLN A 36 11.47 3.83 -10.05
N LEU A 37 12.28 3.48 -11.06
CA LEU A 37 12.67 2.08 -11.30
C LEU A 37 13.64 1.56 -10.24
N ASP A 38 14.48 2.45 -9.72
CA ASP A 38 15.39 2.17 -8.61
C ASP A 38 14.59 2.18 -7.31
N VAL A 39 14.55 1.02 -6.63
CA VAL A 39 13.74 0.84 -5.42
C VAL A 39 14.28 1.67 -4.26
N GLU A 40 15.59 1.91 -4.20
CA GLU A 40 16.23 2.70 -3.14
C GLU A 40 15.97 4.21 -3.29
N LYS A 41 15.52 4.65 -4.47
CA LYS A 41 15.16 6.06 -4.75
C LYS A 41 13.66 6.31 -4.71
N ARG A 42 12.86 5.24 -4.69
CA ARG A 42 11.41 5.33 -4.66
C ARG A 42 10.98 5.70 -3.25
N LEU A 43 10.06 6.65 -3.12
CA LEU A 43 9.49 6.96 -1.81
C LEU A 43 8.83 5.72 -1.19
N THR A 44 9.04 5.59 0.12
CA THR A 44 8.23 4.72 0.98
C THR A 44 6.82 5.28 1.16
N ALA A 45 5.89 4.46 1.65
CA ALA A 45 4.54 4.92 1.95
C ALA A 45 4.54 6.06 2.98
N THR A 46 5.37 5.96 4.03
CA THR A 46 5.53 6.98 5.06
C THR A 46 6.03 8.31 4.49
N GLU A 47 7.06 8.29 3.64
CA GLU A 47 7.57 9.52 3.01
C GLU A 47 6.56 10.11 2.01
N ALA A 48 5.80 9.27 1.31
CA ALA A 48 4.75 9.71 0.40
C ALA A 48 3.60 10.39 1.15
N LEU A 49 3.17 9.85 2.30
CA LEU A 49 2.15 10.47 3.17
C LEU A 49 2.63 11.83 3.71
N ALA A 50 3.93 11.97 3.98
CA ALA A 50 4.55 13.23 4.38
C ALA A 50 4.73 14.26 3.25
N HIS A 51 4.32 13.95 2.02
CA HIS A 51 4.47 14.84 0.89
C HIS A 51 3.48 16.02 0.95
N PRO A 52 3.90 17.25 0.58
CA PRO A 52 3.03 18.44 0.59
C PRO A 52 1.73 18.34 -0.22
N TYR A 53 1.64 17.34 -1.11
CA TYR A 53 0.42 17.05 -1.86
C TYR A 53 -0.74 16.61 -0.94
N PHE A 54 -0.44 15.98 0.19
CA PHE A 54 -1.43 15.47 1.14
C PHE A 54 -1.66 16.36 2.35
N ASP A 55 -0.95 17.49 2.51
CA ASP A 55 -1.02 18.35 3.71
C ASP A 55 -2.46 18.70 4.14
N GLN A 56 -3.37 18.91 3.18
CA GLN A 56 -4.77 19.24 3.45
C GLN A 56 -5.59 18.10 4.07
N PHE A 57 -5.12 16.85 3.95
CA PHE A 57 -5.81 15.64 4.43
C PHE A 57 -4.99 14.89 5.48
N ARG A 58 -3.76 15.33 5.75
CA ARG A 58 -2.82 14.57 6.56
C ARG A 58 -3.22 14.62 8.04
N ASP A 59 -3.40 13.45 8.63
CA ASP A 59 -3.55 13.27 10.08
C ASP A 59 -2.51 12.25 10.57
N ILE A 60 -1.50 12.74 11.27
CA ILE A 60 -0.37 11.91 11.75
C ILE A 60 -0.85 10.85 12.75
N GLU A 61 -1.90 11.12 13.51
CA GLU A 61 -2.43 10.16 14.50
C GLU A 61 -3.13 8.98 13.82
N GLU A 62 -3.61 9.15 12.58
CA GLU A 62 -4.19 8.08 11.76
C GLU A 62 -3.12 7.31 10.94
N GLU A 63 -1.89 7.81 10.82
CA GLU A 63 -0.74 7.17 10.15
C GLU A 63 -0.11 6.08 11.04
N THR A 64 -0.90 5.10 11.47
CA THR A 64 -0.46 4.05 12.39
C THR A 64 0.34 2.93 11.69
N GLU A 65 1.35 2.40 12.37
CA GLU A 65 2.04 1.17 11.97
C GLU A 65 1.47 -0.06 12.69
N ALA A 66 1.60 -1.23 12.06
CA ALA A 66 1.24 -2.49 12.71
C ALA A 66 2.17 -2.72 13.90
N GLN A 67 1.60 -2.99 15.08
CA GLN A 67 2.39 -3.22 16.30
C GLN A 67 3.31 -4.45 16.17
N ASN A 68 2.86 -5.45 15.41
CA ASN A 68 3.56 -6.70 15.18
C ASN A 68 3.69 -6.94 13.68
N SER A 69 4.80 -7.55 13.26
CA SER A 69 4.94 -8.07 11.91
C SER A 69 3.93 -9.18 11.66
N TYR A 70 3.47 -9.28 10.41
CA TYR A 70 2.67 -10.42 9.97
C TYR A 70 3.50 -11.71 10.05
N ASP A 71 2.90 -12.78 10.57
CA ASP A 71 3.49 -14.12 10.61
C ASP A 71 3.09 -14.88 9.35
N ASP A 72 4.06 -15.09 8.44
CA ASP A 72 3.87 -15.78 7.17
C ASP A 72 4.31 -17.26 7.21
N SER A 73 4.50 -17.83 8.40
CA SER A 73 5.09 -19.18 8.56
C SER A 73 4.40 -20.27 7.73
N LEU A 74 3.11 -20.14 7.44
CA LEU A 74 2.34 -21.09 6.62
C LEU A 74 2.56 -20.93 5.11
N GLU A 75 3.07 -19.80 4.62
CA GLU A 75 3.20 -19.51 3.18
C GLU A 75 4.24 -20.41 2.49
N HIS A 76 5.28 -20.81 3.23
CA HIS A 76 6.37 -21.63 2.73
C HIS A 76 6.12 -23.14 2.91
N GLU A 77 5.04 -23.52 3.58
CA GLU A 77 4.68 -24.91 3.88
C GLU A 77 3.95 -25.59 2.71
N LYS A 78 4.33 -26.84 2.42
CA LYS A 78 3.66 -27.66 1.40
C LYS A 78 2.59 -28.54 2.04
N LEU A 79 1.47 -27.92 2.39
CA LEU A 79 0.35 -28.60 3.03
C LEU A 79 -0.59 -29.26 2.01
N SER A 80 -1.16 -30.40 2.40
CA SER A 80 -2.29 -31.03 1.72
C SER A 80 -3.56 -30.18 1.84
N ILE A 81 -4.56 -30.49 1.00
CA ILE A 81 -5.88 -29.83 1.07
C ILE A 81 -6.52 -30.07 2.44
N GLU A 82 -6.38 -31.28 2.99
CA GLU A 82 -6.92 -31.64 4.31
C GLU A 82 -6.28 -30.82 5.43
N GLU A 83 -4.98 -30.55 5.36
CA GLU A 83 -4.27 -29.71 6.33
C GLU A 83 -4.69 -28.24 6.19
N TRP A 84 -4.76 -27.71 4.97
CA TRP A 84 -5.28 -26.36 4.73
C TRP A 84 -6.68 -26.17 5.28
N LYS A 85 -7.58 -27.15 5.07
CA LYS A 85 -8.93 -27.14 5.64
C LYS A 85 -8.89 -27.07 7.17
N LYS A 86 -8.00 -27.81 7.82
CA LYS A 86 -7.84 -27.76 9.29
C LYS A 86 -7.37 -26.39 9.77
N HIS A 87 -6.36 -25.80 9.12
CA HIS A 87 -5.86 -24.47 9.48
C HIS A 87 -6.94 -23.40 9.32
N ILE A 88 -7.62 -23.36 8.18
CA ILE A 88 -8.71 -22.39 7.92
C ILE A 88 -9.86 -22.60 8.91
N TYR A 89 -10.26 -23.85 9.15
CA TYR A 89 -11.32 -24.15 10.10
C TYR A 89 -10.97 -23.68 11.51
N LYS A 90 -9.71 -23.88 11.94
CA LYS A 90 -9.21 -23.36 13.22
C LYS A 90 -9.27 -21.83 13.27
N GLU A 91 -8.82 -21.15 12.22
CA GLU A 91 -8.83 -19.68 12.13
C GLU A 91 -10.25 -19.10 12.28
N ILE A 92 -11.24 -19.72 11.62
CA ILE A 92 -12.65 -19.34 11.74
C ILE A 92 -13.15 -19.49 13.17
N LEU A 93 -12.78 -20.58 13.86
CA LEU A 93 -13.19 -20.82 15.25
C LEU A 93 -12.51 -19.87 16.24
N THR A 94 -11.28 -19.42 15.95
CA THR A 94 -10.54 -18.47 16.80
C THR A 94 -10.88 -17.02 16.52
N PHE A 95 -11.51 -16.73 15.38
CA PHE A 95 -11.91 -15.37 15.03
C PHE A 95 -12.95 -14.84 16.02
N SER A 96 -12.62 -13.71 16.63
CA SER A 96 -13.55 -12.90 17.43
C SER A 96 -13.68 -11.53 16.77
N PRO A 97 -14.90 -11.04 16.50
CA PRO A 97 -15.07 -9.75 15.86
C PRO A 97 -14.48 -8.65 16.74
N ILE A 98 -13.59 -7.86 16.14
CA ILE A 98 -13.09 -6.64 16.78
C ILE A 98 -14.27 -5.66 16.83
N ALA A 99 -14.64 -5.22 18.03
CA ALA A 99 -15.60 -4.14 18.19
C ALA A 99 -14.99 -2.87 17.56
N ARG A 100 -15.39 -2.55 16.32
CA ARG A 100 -14.98 -1.31 15.65
C ARG A 100 -15.45 -0.13 16.49
N LYS A 101 -14.52 0.65 17.03
CA LYS A 101 -14.81 1.89 17.80
C LYS A 101 -15.61 2.91 16.98
N ASP A 102 -15.66 2.77 15.66
CA ASP A 102 -16.33 3.69 14.72
C ASP A 102 -17.85 3.52 14.65
N SER A 103 -18.44 2.62 15.44
CA SER A 103 -19.90 2.38 15.45
C SER A 103 -20.71 3.49 16.15
N LYS A 104 -20.11 4.62 16.54
CA LYS A 104 -20.83 5.80 17.05
C LYS A 104 -21.12 6.85 15.95
N LYS A 105 -22.29 6.69 15.32
CA LYS A 105 -23.18 7.65 14.58
C LYS A 105 -23.52 7.07 13.19
N ARG A 106 -24.79 6.79 12.82
CA ARG A 106 -26.00 7.59 13.04
C ARG A 106 -27.19 6.71 13.44
N SER A 107 -27.79 7.04 14.59
CA SER A 107 -29.21 6.79 14.86
C SER A 107 -30.03 7.57 13.84
N GLY A 108 -31.03 6.93 13.22
CA GLY A 108 -32.03 7.58 12.38
C GLY A 108 -32.41 6.83 11.11
N MET A 109 -33.05 5.67 11.24
CA MET A 109 -34.13 5.27 10.32
C MET A 109 -35.00 4.22 11.02
N SER A 110 -36.12 4.65 11.59
CA SER A 110 -37.23 3.73 11.91
C SER A 110 -37.92 3.38 10.61
N LEU A 111 -38.27 2.11 10.43
CA LEU A 111 -39.52 1.74 9.79
C LEU A 111 -40.56 1.48 10.88
#